data_AF-A0A0A2LC83-F1
#
_entry.id   AF-A0A0A2LC83-F1
#
_cell.length_a   1.000
_cell.length_b   1.000
_cell.length_c   1.000
_cell.angle_alpha   90.00
_cell.angle_beta   90.00
_cell.angle_gamma   90.00
#
_symmetry.space_group_name_H-M   'P 1'
#
loop_
_entity.id
_entity.type
_entity.pdbx_description
1 polymer ?
#
loop_
_entity_poly.entity_id
_entity_poly.type
_entity_poly.pdbx_seq_one_letter_code
_entity_poly.pdbx_strand_id
1 'polypeptide(L)'
;MAHLRSPSKPRVFPSSGWDIIDPSIPIEEESIPTYRPEKFYPVYIGEIYTASTTVTQEIEVYNHLRAIRSNHAGQTCLRPLIEIFHIYSLDRNSVHTCLVHPPLGISLDQLTQLLPDGVMNSAMVRTTIRNVLAALDFLHTEARVIHTDLQPNNILLGIKDDSILSKFEQAEFDMPTPRKILDNRTIYFSRPLPISYGTPVLCDLGEARLGTNDQEGDIMPDIYRAPEVILHMSWDYKVDIWSVGISGIFLSIATFSGLEILHVNLMMGIILAKCKQSWEALL
;
A
#
# COMPACT_ATOMS: atom_id res chain seq x y z
N MET A 1 13.05 24.20 2.41
CA MET A 1 11.68 24.77 2.32
C MET A 1 11.11 24.37 0.98
N ALA A 2 10.20 23.40 0.93
CA ALA A 2 9.50 23.07 -0.31
C ALA A 2 8.63 24.28 -0.68
N HIS A 3 8.77 24.79 -1.91
CA HIS A 3 7.87 25.81 -2.43
C HIS A 3 6.44 25.25 -2.38
N LEU A 4 5.58 25.83 -1.54
CA LEU A 4 4.14 25.57 -1.57
C LEU A 4 3.64 25.99 -2.96
N ARG A 5 3.47 25.00 -3.84
CA ARG A 5 2.87 25.18 -5.15
C ARG A 5 1.47 25.75 -4.93
N SER A 6 1.14 26.86 -5.60
CA SER A 6 -0.22 27.38 -5.55
C SER A 6 -1.20 26.30 -6.01
N PRO A 7 -2.38 26.17 -5.36
CA PRO A 7 -3.38 25.20 -5.77
C PRO A 7 -3.70 25.34 -7.26
N SER A 8 -3.74 24.22 -7.97
CA SER A 8 -4.19 24.22 -9.35
C SER A 8 -5.64 24.70 -9.41
N LYS A 9 -5.99 25.45 -10.47
CA LYS A 9 -7.40 25.80 -10.69
C LYS A 9 -8.21 24.51 -10.87
N PRO A 10 -9.40 24.40 -10.23
CA PRO A 10 -10.30 23.28 -10.50
C PRO A 10 -10.55 23.15 -11.99
N ARG A 11 -10.38 21.94 -12.52
CA ARG A 11 -10.67 21.68 -13.93
C ARG A 11 -12.13 21.31 -14.11
N VAL A 12 -12.68 21.65 -15.26
CA VAL A 12 -14.06 21.30 -15.64
C VAL A 12 -14.00 20.09 -16.56
N PHE A 13 -14.30 18.91 -16.02
CA PHE A 13 -14.29 17.65 -16.77
C PHE A 13 -15.49 17.56 -17.73
N PRO A 14 -15.40 16.75 -18.81
CA PRO A 14 -16.51 16.55 -19.73
C PRO A 14 -17.76 16.06 -19.01
N SER A 15 -18.93 16.58 -19.40
CA SER A 15 -20.25 16.20 -18.88
C SER A 15 -21.01 15.22 -19.78
N SER A 16 -20.35 14.68 -20.81
CA SER A 16 -20.85 13.60 -21.67
C SER A 16 -19.68 12.85 -22.32
N GLY A 17 -19.96 11.76 -23.05
CA GLY A 17 -18.93 11.01 -23.79
C GLY A 17 -18.37 9.77 -23.09
N TRP A 18 -19.04 9.30 -22.03
CA TRP A 18 -18.76 8.00 -21.39
C TRP A 18 -19.82 6.96 -21.76
N ASP A 19 -19.42 5.69 -21.64
CA ASP A 19 -20.35 4.57 -21.69
C ASP A 19 -21.10 4.40 -20.36
N ILE A 20 -22.37 4.01 -20.45
CA ILE A 20 -23.20 3.69 -19.27
C ILE A 20 -23.12 2.19 -19.02
N ILE A 21 -22.71 1.83 -17.80
CA ILE A 21 -22.67 0.44 -17.34
C ILE A 21 -24.07 0.06 -16.83
N ASP A 22 -24.55 -1.14 -17.18
CA ASP A 22 -25.80 -1.69 -16.66
C ASP A 22 -25.75 -1.76 -15.12
N PRO A 23 -26.72 -1.16 -14.40
CA PRO A 23 -26.78 -1.17 -12.95
C PRO A 23 -26.69 -2.56 -12.29
N SER A 24 -27.14 -3.61 -12.97
CA SER A 24 -27.14 -4.98 -12.49
C SER A 24 -25.75 -5.65 -12.49
N ILE A 25 -24.78 -5.11 -13.24
CA ILE A 25 -23.44 -5.70 -13.35
C ILE A 25 -22.55 -5.17 -12.22
N PRO A 26 -22.14 -5.98 -11.23
CA PRO A 26 -21.21 -5.52 -10.21
C PRO A 26 -19.85 -5.18 -10.84
N ILE A 27 -19.28 -4.05 -10.43
CA ILE A 27 -17.93 -3.62 -10.85
C ILE A 27 -17.04 -3.43 -9.62
N GLU A 28 -15.75 -3.78 -9.75
CA GLU A 28 -14.71 -3.53 -8.74
C GLU A 28 -15.13 -3.97 -7.33
N GLU A 29 -15.17 -3.07 -6.34
CA GLU A 29 -15.53 -3.40 -4.95
C GLU A 29 -16.95 -3.98 -4.83
N GLU A 30 -17.87 -3.71 -5.77
CA GLU A 30 -19.21 -4.31 -5.75
C GLU A 30 -19.18 -5.84 -5.96
N SER A 31 -18.07 -6.38 -6.49
CA SER A 31 -17.88 -7.83 -6.62
C SER A 31 -17.48 -8.51 -5.31
N ILE A 32 -17.11 -7.75 -4.27
CA ILE A 32 -16.68 -8.29 -2.98
C ILE A 32 -17.91 -8.77 -2.20
N PRO A 33 -17.97 -10.02 -1.70
CA PRO A 33 -19.16 -10.57 -1.03
C PRO A 33 -19.63 -9.77 0.20
N THR A 34 -18.72 -9.04 0.85
CA THR A 34 -18.99 -8.23 2.05
C THR A 34 -19.23 -6.75 1.73
N TYR A 35 -19.32 -6.39 0.45
CA TYR A 35 -19.59 -5.02 0.02
C TYR A 35 -20.90 -4.50 0.60
N ARG A 36 -20.82 -3.31 1.21
CA ARG A 36 -21.96 -2.57 1.76
C ARG A 36 -21.84 -1.14 1.32
N PRO A 37 -22.70 -0.64 0.41
CA PRO A 37 -22.54 0.69 -0.17
C PRO A 37 -22.45 1.82 0.85
N GLU A 38 -23.08 1.66 2.02
CA GLU A 38 -23.11 2.64 3.09
C GLU A 38 -21.73 2.84 3.75
N LYS A 39 -20.81 1.90 3.55
CA LYS A 39 -19.42 2.00 4.01
C LYS A 39 -18.49 2.72 3.02
N PHE A 40 -18.96 2.99 1.81
CA PHE A 40 -18.17 3.59 0.73
C PHE A 40 -18.67 4.99 0.39
N TYR A 41 -17.75 5.89 0.08
CA TYR A 41 -18.08 7.21 -0.44
C TYR A 41 -17.74 7.27 -1.94
N PRO A 42 -18.71 7.55 -2.83
CA PRO A 42 -18.45 7.73 -4.25
C PRO A 42 -17.74 9.07 -4.47
N VAL A 43 -16.44 9.04 -4.76
CA VAL A 43 -15.67 10.25 -5.07
C VAL A 43 -16.07 10.79 -6.44
N TYR A 44 -16.39 12.08 -6.52
CA TYR A 44 -16.71 12.74 -7.78
C TYR A 44 -15.50 13.48 -8.34
N ILE A 45 -15.18 13.23 -9.61
CA ILE A 45 -14.07 13.91 -10.30
C ILE A 45 -14.35 15.42 -10.31
N GLY A 46 -13.43 16.20 -9.73
CA GLY A 46 -13.53 17.66 -9.62
C GLY A 46 -14.13 18.19 -8.32
N GLU A 47 -14.50 17.32 -7.38
CA GLU A 47 -15.00 17.71 -6.06
C GLU A 47 -13.87 18.32 -5.17
N ILE A 48 -14.23 19.30 -4.33
CA ILE A 48 -13.31 19.99 -3.43
C ILE A 48 -13.71 19.70 -1.99
N TYR A 49 -12.75 19.24 -1.18
CA TYR A 49 -12.99 18.83 0.21
C TYR A 49 -12.32 19.77 1.22
N THR A 50 -12.81 19.77 2.46
CA THR A 50 -12.32 20.60 3.56
C THR A 50 -11.81 19.75 4.72
N ALA A 51 -10.75 20.21 5.39
CA ALA A 51 -10.11 19.49 6.49
C ALA A 51 -10.93 19.51 7.80
N SER A 52 -10.91 18.39 8.53
CA SER A 52 -11.47 18.15 9.87
C SER A 52 -10.75 16.94 10.48
N THR A 53 -10.99 16.53 11.74
CA THR A 53 -10.22 15.47 12.41
C THR A 53 -11.06 14.42 13.18
N THR A 54 -10.80 13.15 12.88
CA THR A 54 -11.14 11.91 13.62
C THR A 54 -9.87 11.04 13.63
N VAL A 55 -9.63 10.26 14.68
CA VAL A 55 -8.37 9.51 14.87
C VAL A 55 -8.60 8.03 14.59
N THR A 56 -7.76 7.43 13.75
CA THR A 56 -7.65 5.98 13.50
C THR A 56 -6.24 5.50 13.84
N GLN A 57 -6.02 4.19 13.98
CA GLN A 57 -4.70 3.61 14.24
C GLN A 57 -3.65 4.02 13.19
N GLU A 58 -4.03 3.97 11.91
CA GLU A 58 -3.15 4.43 10.82
C GLU A 58 -2.74 5.91 10.99
N ILE A 59 -3.68 6.77 11.39
CA ILE A 59 -3.43 8.19 11.66
C ILE A 59 -2.50 8.36 12.87
N GLU A 60 -2.66 7.56 13.91
CA GLU A 60 -1.77 7.57 15.08
C GLU A 60 -0.34 7.23 14.66
N VAL A 61 -0.15 6.20 13.83
CA VAL A 61 1.15 5.83 13.31
C VAL A 61 1.74 6.95 12.45
N TYR A 62 0.99 7.53 11.51
CA TYR A 62 1.50 8.64 10.71
C TYR A 62 1.84 9.89 11.54
N ASN A 63 1.03 10.22 12.55
CA ASN A 63 1.31 11.32 13.47
C ASN A 63 2.60 11.07 14.26
N HIS A 64 2.79 9.84 14.71
CA HIS A 64 4.03 9.41 15.39
C HIS A 64 5.25 9.52 14.47
N LEU A 65 5.16 9.01 13.24
CA LEU A 65 6.22 9.15 12.23
C LEU A 65 6.58 10.61 11.95
N ARG A 66 5.58 11.50 11.87
CA ARG A 66 5.79 12.93 11.63
C ARG A 66 6.47 13.66 12.79
N ALA A 67 6.31 13.17 14.02
CA ALA A 67 6.93 13.75 15.21
C ALA A 67 8.43 13.42 15.31
N ILE A 68 8.88 12.36 14.64
CA ILE A 68 10.27 11.89 14.67
C ILE A 68 11.14 12.80 13.80
N ARG A 69 12.25 13.27 14.38
CA ARG A 69 13.30 14.00 13.65
C ARG A 69 14.46 13.06 13.38
N SER A 70 14.57 12.61 12.14
CA SER A 70 15.58 11.65 11.73
C SER A 70 16.03 11.90 10.29
N ASN A 71 17.29 11.57 10.01
CA ASN A 71 17.88 11.60 8.66
C ASN A 71 18.03 10.18 8.08
N HIS A 72 17.36 9.19 8.67
CA HIS A 72 17.46 7.81 8.25
C HIS A 72 16.96 7.66 6.81
N ALA A 73 17.81 7.11 5.92
CA ALA A 73 17.51 7.00 4.50
C ALA A 73 16.23 6.19 4.23
N GLY A 74 15.91 5.25 5.13
CA GLY A 74 14.68 4.45 5.14
C GLY A 74 13.37 5.23 5.06
N GLN A 75 13.32 6.47 5.57
CA GLN A 75 12.11 7.31 5.48
C GLN A 75 11.67 7.53 4.02
N THR A 76 12.62 7.65 3.10
CA THR A 76 12.33 7.86 1.67
C THR A 76 11.72 6.63 1.00
N CYS A 77 11.78 5.48 1.66
CA CYS A 77 11.20 4.22 1.21
C CYS A 77 9.81 3.97 1.81
N LEU A 78 9.29 4.89 2.63
CA LEU A 78 7.92 4.88 3.15
C LEU A 78 7.06 5.89 2.38
N ARG A 79 5.78 5.57 2.20
CA ARG A 79 4.81 6.52 1.65
C ARG A 79 4.44 7.55 2.73
N PRO A 80 4.70 8.86 2.53
CA PRO A 80 4.33 9.85 3.52
C PRO A 80 2.83 10.17 3.47
N LEU A 81 2.30 10.63 4.60
CA LEU A 81 0.98 11.26 4.68
C LEU A 81 1.14 12.78 4.50
N ILE A 82 0.46 13.34 3.51
CA ILE A 82 0.48 14.77 3.18
C ILE A 82 -0.55 15.50 4.04
N GLU A 83 -1.78 15.02 4.04
CA GLU A 83 -2.93 15.70 4.65
C GLU A 83 -4.02 14.69 5.05
N ILE A 84 -4.85 15.08 6.02
CA ILE A 84 -6.05 14.35 6.42
C ILE A 84 -7.23 15.32 6.29
N PHE A 85 -8.31 14.86 5.67
CA PHE A 85 -9.58 15.59 5.65
C PHE A 85 -10.75 14.63 5.83
N HIS A 86 -11.97 15.16 5.97
CA HIS A 86 -13.17 14.33 6.15
C HIS A 86 -14.24 14.69 5.15
N ILE A 87 -14.96 13.68 4.68
CA ILE A 87 -16.12 13.84 3.82
C ILE A 87 -17.34 13.32 4.57
N TYR A 88 -18.42 14.10 4.56
CA TYR A 88 -19.70 13.68 5.11
C TYR A 88 -20.51 13.03 3.99
N SER A 89 -21.18 11.91 4.30
CA SER A 89 -22.16 11.34 3.39
C SER A 89 -23.25 12.35 3.04
N LEU A 90 -23.96 12.11 1.93
CA LEU A 90 -25.05 12.98 1.46
C LEU A 90 -26.14 13.16 2.53
N ASP A 91 -26.40 12.14 3.33
CA ASP A 91 -27.36 12.16 4.44
C ASP A 91 -26.75 12.68 5.77
N ARG A 92 -25.45 12.99 5.79
CA ARG A 92 -24.64 13.44 6.94
C ARG A 92 -24.62 12.48 8.13
N ASN A 93 -25.01 11.22 7.93
CA ASN A 93 -25.02 10.22 8.99
C ASN A 93 -23.68 9.49 9.12
N SER A 94 -22.84 9.47 8.08
CA SER A 94 -21.50 8.93 8.13
C SER A 94 -20.44 9.97 7.80
N VAL A 95 -19.27 9.77 8.39
CA VAL A 95 -18.06 10.56 8.14
C VAL A 95 -17.00 9.61 7.59
N HIS A 96 -16.43 9.97 6.45
CA HIS A 96 -15.34 9.25 5.81
C HIS A 96 -14.04 10.02 6.05
N THR A 97 -13.08 9.39 6.71
CA THR A 97 -11.74 9.96 6.89
C THR A 97 -10.89 9.69 5.66
N CYS A 98 -10.30 10.73 5.08
CA CYS A 98 -9.53 10.66 3.85
C CYS A 98 -8.06 10.97 4.12
N LEU A 99 -7.18 10.05 3.74
CA LEU A 99 -5.73 10.18 3.84
C LEU A 99 -5.15 10.55 2.47
N VAL A 100 -4.42 11.68 2.42
CA VAL A 100 -3.79 12.16 1.18
C VAL A 100 -2.34 11.74 1.15
N HIS A 101 -1.96 11.01 0.11
CA HIS A 101 -0.60 10.54 -0.10
C HIS A 101 -0.06 11.00 -1.47
N PRO A 102 1.28 11.02 -1.67
CA PRO A 102 1.84 11.18 -2.99
C PRO A 102 1.33 10.07 -3.93
N PRO A 103 1.10 10.38 -5.22
CA PRO A 103 0.73 9.38 -6.20
C PRO A 103 1.89 8.40 -6.39
N LEU A 104 1.54 7.12 -6.48
CA LEU A 104 2.45 6.03 -6.80
C LEU A 104 1.85 5.27 -8.00
N GLY A 105 2.68 4.48 -8.66
CA GLY A 105 2.26 3.56 -9.71
C GLY A 105 1.66 2.28 -9.15
N ILE A 106 1.68 1.24 -9.98
CA ILE A 106 1.15 -0.08 -9.65
C ILE A 106 1.87 -0.74 -8.46
N SER A 107 1.17 -1.64 -7.78
CA SER A 107 1.77 -2.51 -6.75
C SER A 107 2.71 -3.55 -7.38
N LEU A 108 3.56 -4.19 -6.57
CA LEU A 108 4.38 -5.30 -7.05
C LEU A 108 3.55 -6.52 -7.47
N ASP A 109 2.42 -6.75 -6.82
CA ASP A 109 1.47 -7.81 -7.22
C ASP A 109 0.88 -7.55 -8.61
N GLN A 110 0.45 -6.32 -8.87
CA GLN A 110 -0.02 -5.93 -10.20
C GLN A 110 1.10 -6.00 -11.24
N LEU A 111 2.33 -5.64 -10.87
CA LEU A 111 3.48 -5.73 -11.76
C LEU A 111 3.77 -7.19 -12.14
N THR A 112 3.79 -8.13 -11.18
CA THR A 112 4.08 -9.53 -11.48
C THR A 112 3.07 -10.12 -12.45
N GLN A 113 1.78 -9.79 -12.32
CA GLN A 113 0.74 -10.19 -13.28
C GLN A 113 1.00 -9.71 -14.73
N LEU A 114 1.78 -8.65 -14.91
CA LEU A 114 2.15 -8.08 -16.22
C LEU A 114 3.49 -8.60 -16.76
N LEU A 115 4.28 -9.30 -15.95
CA LEU A 115 5.60 -9.80 -16.34
C LEU A 115 5.49 -11.17 -17.03
N PRO A 116 6.39 -11.48 -17.99
CA PRO A 116 6.54 -12.83 -18.50
C PRO A 116 6.74 -13.81 -17.35
N ASP A 117 5.98 -14.90 -17.35
CA ASP A 117 6.00 -15.97 -16.35
C ASP A 117 5.62 -15.55 -14.91
N GLY A 118 5.20 -14.30 -14.69
CA GLY A 118 4.79 -13.82 -13.37
C GLY A 118 5.94 -13.50 -12.41
N VAL A 119 7.18 -13.38 -12.90
CA VAL A 119 8.38 -13.30 -12.05
C VAL A 119 9.20 -12.03 -12.27
N MET A 120 9.72 -11.47 -11.18
CA MET A 120 10.69 -10.38 -11.26
C MET A 120 12.11 -10.91 -11.46
N ASN A 121 12.89 -10.21 -12.29
CA ASN A 121 14.31 -10.54 -12.42
C ASN A 121 15.09 -10.22 -11.13
N SER A 122 16.28 -10.82 -11.00
CA SER A 122 17.10 -10.68 -9.79
C SER A 122 17.48 -9.24 -9.44
N ALA A 123 17.58 -8.33 -10.41
CA ALA A 123 17.89 -6.93 -10.16
C ALA A 123 16.69 -6.17 -9.56
N MET A 124 15.48 -6.48 -10.02
CA MET A 124 14.23 -5.93 -9.48
C MET A 124 14.03 -6.41 -8.04
N VAL A 125 14.11 -7.72 -7.81
CA VAL A 125 13.98 -8.32 -6.47
C VAL A 125 15.01 -7.72 -5.51
N ARG A 126 16.28 -7.65 -5.91
CA ARG A 126 17.34 -7.05 -5.07
C ARG A 126 17.04 -5.59 -4.71
N THR A 127 16.54 -4.82 -5.67
CA THR A 127 16.18 -3.41 -5.45
C THR A 127 15.00 -3.31 -4.48
N THR A 128 13.94 -4.07 -4.70
CA THR A 128 12.77 -4.15 -3.82
C THR A 128 13.17 -4.49 -2.39
N ILE A 129 13.88 -5.61 -2.19
CA ILE A 129 14.24 -6.07 -0.85
C ILE A 129 15.12 -5.04 -0.14
N ARG A 130 16.07 -4.41 -0.84
CA ARG A 130 16.92 -3.36 -0.24
C ARG A 130 16.08 -2.15 0.22
N ASN A 131 15.13 -1.71 -0.58
CA ASN A 131 14.29 -0.56 -0.26
C ASN A 131 13.31 -0.85 0.88
N VAL A 132 12.71 -2.04 0.88
CA VAL A 132 11.84 -2.50 1.96
C VAL A 132 12.62 -2.66 3.27
N LEU A 133 13.80 -3.28 3.24
CA LEU A 133 14.65 -3.40 4.44
C LEU A 133 15.10 -2.04 4.96
N ALA A 134 15.39 -1.07 4.09
CA ALA A 134 15.71 0.29 4.53
C ALA A 134 14.51 0.95 5.24
N ALA A 135 13.29 0.79 4.71
CA ALA A 135 12.07 1.26 5.34
C ALA A 135 11.85 0.62 6.72
N LEU A 136 11.99 -0.70 6.81
CA LEU A 136 11.84 -1.44 8.06
C LEU A 136 12.89 -1.08 9.09
N ASP A 137 14.14 -0.89 8.68
CA ASP A 137 15.23 -0.45 9.57
C ASP A 137 14.87 0.89 10.25
N PHE A 138 14.34 1.86 9.49
CA PHE A 138 13.81 3.09 10.08
C PHE A 138 12.63 2.84 11.02
N LEU A 139 11.64 2.06 10.58
CA LEU A 139 10.43 1.78 11.37
C LEU A 139 10.77 1.11 12.70
N HIS A 140 11.65 0.11 12.69
CA HIS A 140 11.97 -0.71 13.85
C HIS A 140 12.92 -0.01 14.82
N THR A 141 14.00 0.60 14.30
CA THR A 141 15.09 1.10 15.16
C THR A 141 14.81 2.48 15.73
N GLU A 142 14.30 3.39 14.90
CA GLU A 142 14.09 4.79 15.28
C GLU A 142 12.62 5.09 15.53
N ALA A 143 11.72 4.57 14.70
CA ALA A 143 10.30 4.86 14.83
C ALA A 143 9.56 3.97 15.81
N ARG A 144 10.12 2.82 16.21
CA ARG A 144 9.44 1.87 17.10
C ARG A 144 8.03 1.51 16.60
N VAL A 145 7.94 1.15 15.33
CA VAL A 145 6.69 0.76 14.66
C VAL A 145 6.91 -0.58 13.96
N ILE A 146 5.98 -1.51 14.08
CA ILE A 146 5.96 -2.78 13.34
C ILE A 146 4.89 -2.66 12.26
N HIS A 147 5.18 -3.04 11.01
CA HIS A 147 4.26 -2.89 9.88
C HIS A 147 3.12 -3.91 9.93
N THR A 148 3.46 -5.17 10.19
CA THR A 148 2.56 -6.33 10.35
C THR A 148 1.74 -6.77 9.13
N ASP A 149 1.60 -5.94 8.09
CA ASP A 149 0.93 -6.34 6.83
C ASP A 149 1.85 -6.19 5.59
N LEU A 150 3.04 -6.79 5.64
CA LEU A 150 3.99 -6.68 4.53
C LEU A 150 3.72 -7.74 3.46
N GLN A 151 3.28 -7.27 2.29
CA GLN A 151 2.97 -8.09 1.13
C GLN A 151 3.19 -7.31 -0.18
N PRO A 152 3.31 -7.97 -1.35
CA PRO A 152 3.52 -7.30 -2.64
C PRO A 152 2.46 -6.25 -3.00
N ASN A 153 1.23 -6.38 -2.51
CA ASN A 153 0.16 -5.38 -2.66
C ASN A 153 0.46 -4.05 -1.97
N ASN A 154 1.20 -4.10 -0.85
CA ASN A 154 1.53 -2.92 -0.04
C ASN A 154 2.90 -2.34 -0.40
N ILE A 155 3.50 -2.79 -1.50
CA ILE A 155 4.74 -2.24 -2.06
C ILE A 155 4.41 -1.68 -3.44
N LEU A 156 4.39 -0.36 -3.56
CA LEU A 156 4.03 0.34 -4.79
C LEU A 156 5.28 0.93 -5.45
N LEU A 157 5.28 1.00 -6.78
CA LEU A 157 6.37 1.62 -7.52
C LEU A 157 6.23 3.15 -7.51
N GLY A 158 7.31 3.86 -7.22
CA GLY A 158 7.33 5.32 -7.37
C GLY A 158 7.08 5.78 -8.80
N ILE A 159 6.75 7.07 -8.94
CA ILE A 159 6.64 7.74 -10.23
C ILE A 159 7.90 8.58 -10.42
N LYS A 160 8.68 8.32 -11.47
CA LYS A 160 9.89 9.11 -11.80
C LYS A 160 9.60 10.26 -12.76
N ASP A 161 8.61 10.09 -13.63
CA ASP A 161 8.21 11.07 -14.64
C ASP A 161 6.77 11.48 -14.38
N ASP A 162 6.59 12.66 -13.79
CA ASP A 162 5.27 13.23 -13.49
C ASP A 162 4.43 13.46 -14.75
N SER A 163 5.01 13.42 -15.96
CA SER A 163 4.25 13.50 -17.22
C SER A 163 3.19 12.41 -17.33
N ILE A 164 3.37 11.26 -16.65
CA ILE A 164 2.37 10.19 -16.63
C ILE A 164 1.07 10.64 -15.96
N LEU A 165 1.14 11.52 -14.95
CA LEU A 165 -0.03 12.03 -14.24
C LEU A 165 -0.80 13.00 -15.13
N SER A 166 -0.09 13.86 -15.87
CA SER A 166 -0.71 14.74 -16.86
C SER A 166 -1.34 13.96 -18.02
N LYS A 167 -0.69 12.89 -18.49
CA LYS A 167 -1.25 11.99 -19.51
C LYS A 167 -2.48 11.25 -19.00
N PHE A 168 -2.45 10.78 -17.76
CA PHE A 168 -3.59 10.13 -17.11
C PHE A 168 -4.79 11.07 -17.01
N GLU A 169 -4.56 12.30 -16.54
CA GLU A 169 -5.57 13.35 -16.50
C GLU A 169 -6.13 13.64 -17.90
N GLN A 170 -5.26 13.88 -18.89
CA GLN A 170 -5.69 14.16 -20.26
C GLN A 170 -6.47 13.01 -20.88
N ALA A 171 -6.10 11.76 -20.61
CA ALA A 171 -6.83 10.59 -21.09
C ALA A 171 -8.27 10.53 -20.53
N GLU A 172 -8.48 11.00 -19.31
CA GLU A 172 -9.83 11.13 -18.74
C GLU A 172 -10.65 12.26 -19.40
N PHE A 173 -9.98 13.32 -19.85
CA PHE A 173 -10.62 14.38 -20.65
C PHE A 173 -11.00 13.90 -22.04
N ASP A 174 -10.09 13.21 -22.72
CA ASP A 174 -10.26 12.81 -24.10
C ASP A 174 -11.24 11.65 -24.25
N MET A 175 -11.26 10.74 -23.26
CA MET A 175 -12.11 9.55 -23.27
C MET A 175 -12.60 9.27 -21.84
N PRO A 176 -13.69 9.92 -21.38
CA PRO A 176 -14.22 9.74 -20.03
C PRO A 176 -14.49 8.27 -19.68
N THR A 177 -14.14 7.88 -18.45
CA THR A 177 -14.36 6.50 -17.96
C THR A 177 -15.84 6.11 -17.99
N PRO A 178 -16.16 4.84 -18.37
CA PRO A 178 -17.48 4.27 -18.20
C PRO A 178 -17.94 4.39 -16.75
N ARG A 179 -19.24 4.59 -16.55
CA ARG A 179 -19.80 4.75 -15.20
C ARG A 179 -21.17 4.13 -15.08
N LYS A 180 -21.46 3.65 -13.88
CA LYS A 180 -22.78 3.19 -13.46
C LYS A 180 -23.50 4.34 -12.76
N ILE A 181 -24.70 4.67 -13.24
CA ILE A 181 -25.54 5.71 -12.65
C ILE A 181 -26.64 5.03 -11.83
N LEU A 182 -26.68 5.31 -10.53
CA LEU A 182 -27.69 4.85 -9.58
C LEU A 182 -28.47 6.06 -9.04
N ASP A 183 -29.61 5.81 -8.38
CA ASP A 183 -30.50 6.87 -7.89
C ASP A 183 -29.80 7.87 -6.94
N ASN A 184 -28.84 7.41 -6.13
CA ASN A 184 -28.17 8.21 -5.11
C ASN A 184 -26.66 8.39 -5.31
N ARG A 185 -26.07 7.75 -6.33
CA ARG A 185 -24.62 7.82 -6.58
C ARG A 185 -24.26 7.48 -8.01
N THR A 186 -23.06 7.91 -8.40
CA THR A 186 -22.40 7.44 -9.62
C THR A 186 -21.17 6.64 -9.23
N ILE A 187 -20.98 5.46 -9.82
CA ILE A 187 -19.80 4.63 -9.63
C ILE A 187 -19.00 4.69 -10.93
N TYR A 188 -17.76 5.16 -10.84
CA TYR A 188 -16.84 5.30 -11.98
C TYR A 188 -16.01 4.03 -12.09
N PHE A 189 -15.82 3.53 -13.31
CA PHE A 189 -14.86 2.46 -13.53
C PHE A 189 -13.44 3.02 -13.40
N SER A 190 -12.56 2.32 -12.69
CA SER A 190 -11.20 2.78 -12.44
C SER A 190 -10.39 2.75 -13.74
N ARG A 191 -9.75 3.89 -14.03
CA ARG A 191 -8.73 3.95 -15.07
C ARG A 191 -7.40 3.45 -14.49
N PRO A 192 -6.73 2.47 -15.12
CA PRO A 192 -5.40 2.07 -14.68
C PRO A 192 -4.39 3.19 -14.98
N LEU A 193 -3.52 3.48 -14.00
CA LEU A 193 -2.37 4.34 -14.24
C LEU A 193 -1.41 3.67 -15.24
N PRO A 194 -0.81 4.42 -16.19
CA PRO A 194 0.26 3.89 -17.02
C PRO A 194 1.39 3.29 -16.17
N ILE A 195 2.00 2.21 -16.66
CA ILE A 195 3.10 1.55 -15.96
C ILE A 195 4.24 2.56 -15.76
N SER A 196 4.67 2.68 -14.50
CA SER A 196 5.83 3.49 -14.12
C SER A 196 6.87 2.63 -13.40
N TYR A 197 8.14 2.98 -13.58
CA TYR A 197 9.28 2.23 -13.05
C TYR A 197 10.10 3.09 -12.10
N GLY A 198 9.47 3.49 -11.00
CA GLY A 198 10.15 4.14 -9.89
C GLY A 198 10.68 3.17 -8.84
N THR A 199 11.27 3.76 -7.81
CA THR A 199 11.78 3.02 -6.66
C THR A 199 10.62 2.42 -5.87
N PRO A 200 10.70 1.17 -5.39
CA PRO A 200 9.67 0.58 -4.54
C PRO A 200 9.50 1.35 -3.23
N VAL A 201 8.25 1.58 -2.84
CA VAL A 201 7.84 2.31 -1.64
C VAL A 201 6.91 1.41 -0.82
N LEU A 202 7.24 1.22 0.46
CA LEU A 202 6.38 0.53 1.41
C LEU A 202 5.22 1.44 1.81
N CYS A 203 4.01 0.91 1.72
CA CYS A 203 2.74 1.60 1.88
C CYS A 203 1.86 0.87 2.88
N ASP A 204 0.74 1.49 3.23
CA ASP A 204 -0.32 0.95 4.08
C ASP A 204 0.14 0.67 5.52
N LEU A 205 -0.17 1.63 6.41
CA LEU A 205 0.11 1.51 7.84
C LEU A 205 -1.18 1.25 8.63
N GLY A 206 -2.23 0.76 7.97
CA GLY A 206 -3.53 0.43 8.56
C GLY A 206 -3.39 -0.57 9.71
N GLU A 207 -2.55 -1.58 9.52
CA GLU A 207 -2.27 -2.61 10.52
C GLU A 207 -0.99 -2.35 11.32
N ALA A 208 -0.29 -1.23 11.12
CA ALA A 208 0.95 -0.99 11.83
C ALA A 208 0.73 -0.81 13.35
N ARG A 209 1.66 -1.34 14.17
CA ARG A 209 1.56 -1.35 15.64
C ARG A 209 2.73 -0.54 16.23
N LEU A 210 2.43 0.32 17.20
CA LEU A 210 3.45 1.08 17.94
C LEU A 210 4.10 0.18 19.00
N GLY A 211 5.42 0.29 19.14
CA GLY A 211 6.25 -0.61 19.95
C GLY A 211 7.10 -1.52 19.07
N THR A 212 7.97 -2.31 19.70
CA THR A 212 8.82 -3.27 18.97
C THR A 212 8.82 -4.67 19.53
N ASN A 213 8.33 -4.89 20.76
CA ASN A 213 8.46 -6.15 21.49
C ASN A 213 7.14 -6.50 22.19
N ASP A 214 7.01 -7.78 22.59
CA ASP A 214 5.95 -8.32 23.45
C ASP A 214 4.53 -7.91 23.00
N GLN A 215 4.31 -7.89 21.69
CA GLN A 215 3.01 -7.62 21.10
C GLN A 215 2.18 -8.91 21.04
N GLU A 216 0.86 -8.75 21.00
CA GLU A 216 -0.10 -9.84 20.90
C GLU A 216 -1.17 -9.50 19.86
N GLY A 217 -1.94 -10.50 19.46
CA GLY A 217 -3.07 -10.35 18.53
C GLY A 217 -2.82 -10.98 17.18
N ASP A 218 -3.90 -11.04 16.39
CA ASP A 218 -3.90 -11.57 15.03
C ASP A 218 -3.48 -10.48 14.05
N ILE A 219 -2.41 -10.76 13.31
CA ILE A 219 -1.80 -9.87 12.34
C ILE A 219 -1.33 -10.69 11.14
N MET A 220 -0.94 -9.98 10.08
CA MET A 220 -0.42 -10.53 8.83
C MET A 220 -1.46 -11.32 8.02
N PRO A 221 -1.42 -11.27 6.68
CA PRO A 221 -2.23 -12.13 5.84
C PRO A 221 -1.73 -13.58 5.92
N ASP A 222 -2.65 -14.53 5.73
CA ASP A 222 -2.42 -15.96 5.98
C ASP A 222 -1.12 -16.50 5.37
N ILE A 223 -0.84 -16.23 4.09
CA ILE A 223 0.33 -16.78 3.39
C ILE A 223 1.67 -16.14 3.81
N TYR A 224 1.62 -14.97 4.45
CA TYR A 224 2.79 -14.23 4.93
C TYR A 224 2.98 -14.37 6.43
N ARG A 225 2.00 -14.95 7.14
CA ARG A 225 1.96 -14.99 8.60
C ARG A 225 3.15 -15.73 9.20
N ALA A 226 3.78 -15.11 10.19
CA ALA A 226 4.91 -15.68 10.92
C ALA A 226 4.44 -16.82 11.85
N PRO A 227 5.30 -17.82 12.10
CA PRO A 227 4.93 -18.97 12.91
C PRO A 227 4.53 -18.61 14.34
N GLU A 228 5.18 -17.63 14.96
CA GLU A 228 4.83 -17.14 16.31
C GLU A 228 3.41 -16.57 16.37
N VAL A 229 2.95 -15.91 15.29
CA VAL A 229 1.57 -15.39 15.21
C VAL A 229 0.57 -16.53 15.02
N ILE A 230 0.89 -17.52 14.15
CA ILE A 230 0.06 -18.72 13.97
C ILE A 230 -0.10 -19.51 15.28
N LEU A 231 0.96 -19.55 16.09
CA LEU A 231 0.97 -20.24 17.38
C LEU A 231 0.39 -19.39 18.52
N HIS A 232 -0.14 -18.20 18.24
CA HIS A 232 -0.66 -17.25 19.22
C HIS A 232 0.34 -16.93 20.35
N MET A 233 1.62 -16.87 20.00
CA MET A 233 2.69 -16.44 20.90
C MET A 233 2.84 -14.92 20.84
N SER A 234 3.53 -14.34 21.83
CA SER A 234 3.97 -12.97 21.72
C SER A 234 4.94 -12.81 20.55
N TRP A 235 4.85 -11.67 19.88
CA TRP A 235 5.64 -11.38 18.69
C TRP A 235 6.27 -9.99 18.77
N ASP A 236 7.24 -9.77 17.90
CA ASP A 236 8.04 -8.54 17.86
C ASP A 236 8.26 -8.10 16.40
N TYR A 237 9.06 -7.07 16.18
CA TYR A 237 9.30 -6.53 14.84
C TYR A 237 9.82 -7.54 13.80
N LYS A 238 10.33 -8.72 14.21
CA LYS A 238 10.84 -9.76 13.32
C LYS A 238 9.76 -10.39 12.43
N VAL A 239 8.48 -10.24 12.77
CA VAL A 239 7.38 -10.69 11.89
C VAL A 239 7.42 -9.99 10.52
N ASP A 240 7.87 -8.73 10.47
CA ASP A 240 8.05 -8.02 9.21
C ASP A 240 9.23 -8.62 8.41
N ILE A 241 10.31 -9.01 9.10
CA ILE A 241 11.49 -9.63 8.47
C ILE A 241 11.14 -11.00 7.88
N TRP A 242 10.30 -11.77 8.58
CA TRP A 242 9.72 -13.00 8.05
C TRP A 242 8.95 -12.73 6.74
N SER A 243 8.05 -11.74 6.76
CA SER A 243 7.25 -11.35 5.59
C SER A 243 8.09 -10.90 4.40
N VAL A 244 9.23 -10.22 4.63
CA VAL A 244 10.20 -9.88 3.57
C VAL A 244 10.79 -11.14 2.93
N GLY A 245 11.15 -12.14 3.74
CA GLY A 245 11.65 -13.42 3.25
C GLY A 245 10.64 -14.13 2.36
N ILE A 246 9.39 -14.24 2.84
CA ILE A 246 8.29 -14.86 2.10
C ILE A 246 7.99 -14.09 0.80
N SER A 247 7.90 -12.75 0.88
CA SER A 247 7.71 -11.90 -0.30
C SER A 247 8.82 -12.07 -1.32
N GLY A 248 10.09 -12.11 -0.89
CA GLY A 248 11.23 -12.33 -1.80
C GLY A 248 11.15 -13.65 -2.57
N ILE A 249 10.65 -14.71 -1.94
CA ILE A 249 10.43 -16.02 -2.58
C ILE A 249 9.33 -15.91 -3.64
N PHE A 250 8.16 -15.38 -3.28
CA PHE A 250 7.03 -15.23 -4.21
C PHE A 250 7.38 -14.36 -5.42
N LEU A 251 8.18 -13.32 -5.22
CA LEU A 251 8.60 -12.42 -6.29
C LEU A 251 9.63 -13.03 -7.24
N SER A 252 10.33 -14.09 -6.84
CA SER A 252 11.46 -14.70 -7.57
C SER A 252 11.16 -16.07 -8.18
N ILE A 253 10.03 -16.69 -7.85
CA ILE A 253 9.66 -18.03 -8.32
C ILE A 253 8.30 -17.94 -9.01
N ALA A 254 8.23 -18.35 -10.28
CA ALA A 254 6.97 -18.62 -10.95
C ALA A 254 6.33 -19.82 -10.24
N THR A 255 5.40 -19.59 -9.31
CA THR A 255 4.52 -20.58 -8.68
C THR A 255 5.17 -21.92 -8.31
N PHE A 256 5.29 -22.22 -7.01
CA PHE A 256 5.74 -23.51 -6.44
C PHE A 256 5.33 -24.76 -7.24
N SER A 257 6.15 -25.18 -8.20
CA SER A 257 6.11 -26.53 -8.77
C SER A 257 7.06 -27.43 -7.96
N GLY A 258 6.69 -27.70 -6.70
CA GLY A 258 7.09 -28.86 -5.88
C GLY A 258 8.57 -29.23 -5.65
N LEU A 259 9.58 -28.64 -6.30
CA LEU A 259 10.93 -29.22 -6.33
C LEU A 259 12.10 -28.29 -5.92
N GLU A 260 11.85 -27.06 -5.45
CA GLU A 260 12.93 -26.13 -5.06
C GLU A 260 12.97 -25.76 -3.57
N ILE A 261 12.45 -26.64 -2.71
CA ILE A 261 12.50 -26.51 -1.25
C ILE A 261 13.96 -26.38 -0.73
N LEU A 262 14.97 -26.85 -1.48
CA LEU A 262 16.37 -26.84 -1.04
C LEU A 262 17.05 -25.46 -1.08
N HIS A 263 16.77 -24.62 -2.10
CA HIS A 263 17.32 -23.26 -2.18
C HIS A 263 16.65 -22.30 -1.20
N VAL A 264 15.33 -22.47 -1.00
CA VAL A 264 14.56 -21.76 0.02
C VAL A 264 15.07 -22.11 1.42
N ASN A 265 15.39 -23.38 1.70
CA ASN A 265 16.01 -23.78 2.97
C ASN A 265 17.40 -23.18 3.20
N LEU A 266 18.17 -22.90 2.14
CA LEU A 266 19.48 -22.25 2.26
C LEU A 266 19.35 -20.75 2.56
N MET A 267 18.41 -20.05 1.90
CA MET A 267 18.11 -18.64 2.19
C MET A 267 17.42 -18.45 3.55
N MET A 268 16.47 -19.31 3.90
CA MET A 268 15.92 -19.46 5.26
C MET A 268 17.04 -19.71 6.27
N GLY A 269 17.99 -20.61 5.96
CA GLY A 269 19.15 -20.89 6.78
C GLY A 269 20.02 -19.65 7.01
N ILE A 270 20.18 -18.76 6.02
CA ILE A 270 20.94 -17.51 6.17
C ILE A 270 20.16 -16.45 6.95
N ILE A 271 18.85 -16.31 6.73
CA ILE A 271 17.97 -15.38 7.47
C ILE A 271 17.85 -15.82 8.93
N LEU A 272 17.64 -17.12 9.18
CA LEU A 272 17.63 -17.72 10.50
C LEU A 272 19.01 -17.69 11.15
N ALA A 273 20.12 -17.88 10.43
CA ALA A 273 21.47 -17.76 10.99
C ALA A 273 21.81 -16.31 11.37
N LYS A 274 21.36 -15.31 10.60
CA LYS A 274 21.47 -13.91 11.00
C LYS A 274 20.59 -13.57 12.20
N CYS A 275 19.38 -14.13 12.29
CA CYS A 275 18.54 -14.01 13.50
C CYS A 275 19.16 -14.74 14.71
N LYS A 276 19.81 -15.88 14.50
CA LYS A 276 20.48 -16.66 15.55
C LYS A 276 21.74 -15.98 16.08
N GLN A 277 22.49 -15.26 15.25
CA GLN A 277 23.63 -14.45 15.73
C GLN A 277 23.20 -13.33 16.70
N SER A 278 21.95 -12.85 16.62
CA SER A 278 21.39 -11.94 17.62
C SER A 278 20.90 -12.65 18.90
N TRP A 279 20.69 -13.96 18.87
CA TRP A 279 20.22 -14.78 20.00
C TRP A 279 21.38 -15.26 20.90
N GLU A 280 22.52 -15.64 20.32
CA GLU A 280 23.70 -16.08 21.10
C GLU A 280 24.43 -14.93 21.82
N ALA A 281 24.09 -13.66 21.53
CA ALA A 281 24.61 -12.49 22.25
C ALA A 281 23.83 -12.14 23.54
N LEU A 282 22.80 -12.92 23.88
CA LEU A 282 21.95 -12.76 25.08
C LEU A 282 22.01 -13.96 26.04
N LEU A 283 23.00 -14.85 25.88
CA LEU A 283 23.45 -15.84 26.87
C LEU A 283 24.90 -15.56 27.25
#